data_AF-A0AA43EW46-F1
#
_entry.id   AF-A0AA43EW46-F1
#
_cell.length_a   1.000
_cell.length_b   1.000
_cell.length_c   1.000
_cell.angle_alpha   90.00
_cell.angle_beta   90.00
_cell.angle_gamma   90.00
#
_symmetry.space_group_name_H-M   'P 1'
#
loop_
_entity.id
_entity.type
_entity.pdbx_description
1 polymer ?
#
loop_
_entity_poly.entity_id
_entity_poly.type
_entity_poly.pdbx_seq_one_letter_code
_entity_poly.pdbx_strand_id
1 'polypeptide(L)'
;MMKCTRCQGLMIEDHCLDFESTYGHMWAKAHRCMNCGNVHDSVIEQHRLATPQPALVLASGELDDEADDHDEDIQPGVLRAA
;
A
#
# COMPACT_ATOMS: atom_id res chain seq x y z
N MET A 1 -26.10 16.69 -7.57
CA MET A 1 -25.31 16.24 -6.40
C MET A 1 -25.24 14.72 -6.47
N MET A 2 -24.06 14.13 -6.70
CA MET A 2 -23.92 12.67 -6.64
C MET A 2 -24.20 12.16 -5.21
N LYS A 3 -24.76 10.96 -5.12
CA LYS A 3 -25.12 10.30 -3.86
C LYS A 3 -24.40 8.98 -3.75
N CYS A 4 -23.98 8.64 -2.54
CA CYS A 4 -23.28 7.39 -2.29
C CYS A 4 -24.20 6.19 -2.55
N THR A 5 -23.80 5.28 -3.43
CA THR A 5 -24.54 4.06 -3.76
C THR A 5 -24.77 3.13 -2.56
N ARG A 6 -23.95 3.23 -1.50
CA ARG A 6 -24.07 2.40 -0.29
C ARG A 6 -25.04 2.95 0.76
N CYS A 7 -25.09 4.27 0.94
CA CYS A 7 -25.84 4.87 2.06
C CYS A 7 -26.68 6.10 1.68
N GLN A 8 -26.71 6.48 0.39
CA GLN A 8 -27.35 7.70 -0.12
C GLN A 8 -26.83 9.01 0.51
N GLY A 9 -25.68 8.94 1.17
CA GLY A 9 -24.99 10.08 1.77
C GLY A 9 -24.39 11.03 0.74
N LEU A 10 -23.97 12.21 1.22
CA LEU A 10 -23.22 13.18 0.43
C LEU A 10 -21.87 12.60 0.02
N MET A 11 -21.50 12.83 -1.23
CA MET A 11 -20.17 12.57 -1.73
C MET A 11 -19.50 13.90 -2.08
N ILE A 12 -18.18 13.98 -1.87
CA ILE A 12 -17.34 15.12 -2.22
C ILE A 12 -16.16 14.65 -3.07
N GLU A 13 -15.60 15.55 -3.88
CA GLU A 13 -14.35 15.30 -4.61
C GLU A 13 -13.18 15.19 -3.61
N ASP A 14 -12.32 14.21 -3.82
CA ASP A 14 -11.14 13.87 -3.02
C ASP A 14 -9.98 13.51 -3.97
N HIS A 15 -8.74 13.67 -3.50
CA HIS A 15 -7.53 13.30 -4.25
C HIS A 15 -6.85 12.11 -3.59
N CYS A 16 -6.84 10.97 -4.28
CA CYS A 16 -6.19 9.75 -3.83
C CYS A 16 -4.79 9.63 -4.45
N LEU A 17 -3.87 9.01 -3.72
CA LEU A 17 -2.55 8.69 -4.26
C LEU A 17 -2.61 7.37 -5.03
N ASP A 18 -2.17 7.40 -6.28
CA ASP A 18 -1.94 6.21 -7.11
C ASP A 18 -0.44 5.91 -7.13
N PHE A 19 -0.04 4.84 -6.44
CA PHE A 19 1.35 4.40 -6.33
C PHE A 19 1.84 3.65 -7.58
N GLU A 20 0.92 3.14 -8.41
CA GLU A 20 1.24 2.35 -9.60
C GLU A 20 1.14 3.17 -10.88
N SER A 21 0.68 4.42 -10.79
CA SER A 21 0.63 5.33 -11.94
C SER A 21 2.02 5.59 -12.53
N THR A 22 2.07 5.72 -13.85
CA THR A 22 3.27 6.19 -14.57
C THR A 22 3.74 7.55 -14.02
N TYR A 23 5.06 7.74 -14.00
CA TYR A 23 5.74 8.91 -13.44
C TYR A 23 5.04 10.23 -13.82
N GLY A 24 4.60 10.98 -12.82
CA GLY A 24 4.00 12.31 -12.98
C GLY A 24 2.48 12.39 -12.80
N HIS A 25 1.77 11.27 -12.59
CA HIS A 25 0.31 11.25 -12.33
C HIS A 25 -0.04 10.52 -11.01
N MET A 26 0.67 10.83 -9.93
CA MET A 26 0.43 10.18 -8.62
C MET A 26 -0.91 10.55 -7.97
N TRP A 27 -1.68 11.50 -8.51
CA TRP A 27 -2.93 11.95 -7.91
C TRP A 27 -4.12 11.58 -8.79
N ALA A 28 -4.95 10.67 -8.29
CA ALA A 28 -6.22 10.28 -8.89
C ALA A 28 -7.38 11.07 -8.27
N LYS A 29 -8.31 11.54 -9.12
CA LYS A 29 -9.55 12.16 -8.64
C LYS A 29 -10.56 11.09 -8.27
N ALA A 30 -11.02 11.13 -7.04
CA ALA A 30 -12.04 10.22 -6.53
C ALA A 30 -13.16 10.99 -5.84
N HIS A 31 -14.22 10.28 -5.52
CA HIS A 31 -15.35 10.81 -4.76
C HIS A 31 -15.54 10.01 -3.47
N ARG A 32 -15.40 10.67 -2.32
CA ARG A 32 -15.55 10.04 -1.00
C ARG A 32 -16.89 10.39 -0.39
N CYS A 33 -17.59 9.39 0.13
CA CYS A 33 -18.79 9.61 0.93
C CYS A 33 -18.42 10.08 2.33
N MET A 34 -18.97 11.22 2.75
CA MET A 34 -18.75 11.79 4.09
C MET A 34 -19.45 11.00 5.20
N ASN A 35 -20.39 10.12 4.87
CA ASN A 35 -21.17 9.38 5.86
C ASN A 35 -20.65 7.96 6.11
N CYS A 36 -20.24 7.23 5.06
CA CYS A 36 -19.79 5.84 5.18
C CYS A 36 -18.37 5.57 4.67
N GLY A 37 -17.67 6.59 4.17
CA GLY A 37 -16.31 6.45 3.67
C GLY A 37 -16.16 5.74 2.32
N ASN A 38 -17.26 5.35 1.66
CA ASN A 38 -17.18 4.74 0.33
C ASN A 38 -16.49 5.66 -0.67
N VAL A 39 -15.48 5.14 -1.35
CA VAL A 39 -14.76 5.85 -2.41
C VAL A 39 -15.24 5.34 -3.76
N HIS A 40 -15.53 6.25 -4.67
CA HIS A 40 -15.85 5.97 -6.06
C HIS A 40 -14.82 6.67 -6.94
N ASP A 41 -14.11 5.88 -7.73
CA ASP A 41 -13.10 6.33 -8.68
C ASP A 41 -13.44 5.69 -10.03
N SER A 42 -13.65 6.52 -11.05
CA SER A 42 -14.10 6.07 -12.36
C SER A 42 -13.03 5.26 -13.11
N VAL A 43 -11.74 5.51 -12.85
CA VAL A 43 -10.63 4.76 -13.45
C VAL A 43 -10.59 3.36 -12.84
N ILE A 44 -10.68 3.26 -11.51
CA ILE A 44 -10.75 1.97 -10.81
C ILE A 44 -11.98 1.18 -11.23
N GLU A 45 -13.13 1.85 -11.37
CA GLU A 45 -14.36 1.20 -11.85
C GLU A 45 -14.18 0.68 -13.29
N GLN A 46 -13.61 1.48 -14.19
CA GLN A 46 -13.32 1.06 -15.56
C GLN A 46 -12.37 -0.15 -15.59
N HIS A 47 -11.29 -0.13 -14.80
CA HIS A 47 -10.37 -1.27 -14.69
C HIS A 47 -11.06 -2.54 -14.18
N ARG A 48 -12.01 -2.43 -13.24
CA ARG A 48 -12.81 -3.58 -12.77
C ARG A 48 -13.76 -4.12 -13.85
N LEU A 49 -14.38 -3.22 -14.62
CA LEU A 49 -15.30 -3.59 -15.70
C LEU A 49 -14.58 -4.19 -16.90
N ALA A 50 -13.28 -3.90 -17.10
CA ALA A 50 -12.48 -4.38 -18.22
C ALA A 50 -12.19 -5.90 -18.22
N THR A 51 -12.78 -6.69 -17.31
CA THR A 51 -12.48 -8.10 -17.04
C THR A 51 -11.10 -8.28 -16.40
N PRO A 52 -11.00 -8.71 -15.13
CA PRO A 52 -9.72 -9.03 -14.53
C PRO A 52 -9.20 -10.33 -15.15
N GLN A 53 -7.99 -10.32 -15.70
CA GLN A 53 -7.18 -11.53 -15.61
C GLN A 53 -6.92 -11.75 -14.12
N PRO A 54 -7.16 -12.94 -13.56
CA PRO A 54 -6.84 -13.20 -12.16
C PRO A 54 -5.36 -12.87 -11.96
N ALA A 55 -5.08 -11.95 -11.03
CA ALA A 55 -3.71 -11.64 -10.64
C ALA A 55 -3.08 -12.95 -10.18
N LEU A 56 -2.11 -13.46 -10.94
CA LEU A 56 -1.37 -14.64 -10.57
C LEU A 56 -0.59 -14.30 -9.31
N VAL A 57 -1.06 -14.79 -8.16
CA VAL A 57 -0.28 -14.75 -6.93
C VAL A 57 0.86 -15.75 -7.12
N LEU A 58 2.04 -15.26 -7.46
CA LEU A 58 3.26 -16.05 -7.32
C LEU A 58 3.43 -16.31 -5.82
N ALA A 59 3.21 -17.56 -5.41
CA ALA A 59 3.57 -17.99 -4.07
C ALA A 59 5.06 -17.71 -3.89
N SER A 60 5.36 -16.69 -3.09
CA SER A 60 6.72 -16.45 -2.62
C SER A 60 7.03 -17.59 -1.67
N GLY A 61 7.81 -18.57 -2.13
CA GLY A 61 8.32 -19.63 -1.26
C GLY A 61 9.09 -19.00 -0.10
N GLU A 62 8.94 -19.62 1.08
CA GLU A 62 9.59 -19.26 2.34
C GLU A 62 11.06 -18.82 2.14
N LEU A 63 11.40 -17.63 2.60
CA LEU A 63 12.77 -17.27 2.91
C LEU A 63 13.00 -17.78 4.34
N ASP A 64 13.73 -18.88 4.46
CA ASP A 64 14.25 -19.35 5.74
C ASP A 64 15.34 -18.35 6.20
N ASP A 65 14.96 -17.40 7.05
CA ASP A 65 15.88 -16.52 7.77
C ASP A 65 16.62 -17.36 8.83
N GLU A 66 17.70 -18.04 8.44
CA GLU A 66 18.63 -18.65 9.39
C GLU A 66 19.38 -17.53 10.14
N ALA A 67 19.01 -17.32 11.41
CA ALA A 67 19.71 -16.43 12.32
C ALA A 67 21.12 -16.98 12.61
N ASP A 68 22.12 -16.29 12.08
CA ASP A 68 23.53 -16.54 12.31
C ASP A 68 23.93 -16.03 13.71
N ASP A 69 23.87 -16.92 14.71
CA ASP A 69 24.40 -16.68 16.06
C ASP A 69 25.94 -16.81 16.04
N HIS A 70 26.64 -15.67 15.97
CA HIS A 70 28.08 -15.60 16.24
C HIS A 70 28.36 -15.00 17.63
N ASP A 71 28.51 -15.88 18.62
CA ASP A 71 29.20 -15.61 19.89
C ASP A 71 30.72 -15.57 19.64
N GLU A 72 31.33 -14.38 19.70
CA GLU A 72 32.80 -14.23 19.88
C GLU A 72 33.07 -13.39 21.14
N ASP A 73 33.26 -14.10 22.25
CA ASP A 73 33.71 -13.60 23.55
C ASP A 73 35.25 -13.51 23.54
N ILE A 74 35.83 -12.30 23.44
CA ILE A 74 37.25 -12.02 23.76
C ILE A 74 37.38 -10.68 24.51
N GLN A 75 37.16 -10.77 25.83
CA GLN A 75 37.92 -10.24 27.00
C GLN A 75 38.96 -9.07 26.87
N PRO A 76 39.27 -8.37 27.98
CA PRO A 76 39.21 -6.90 28.11
C PRO A 76 40.56 -6.18 28.05
N GLY A 77 40.47 -4.85 27.96
CA GLY A 77 41.56 -3.90 27.72
C GLY A 77 42.76 -3.96 28.69
N VAL A 78 43.95 -3.83 28.10
CA VAL A 78 45.18 -3.51 28.80
C VAL A 78 45.52 -2.04 28.54
N LEU A 79 45.23 -1.20 29.52
CA LEU A 79 45.72 0.18 29.58
C LEU A 79 47.24 0.13 29.84
N ARG A 80 48.05 0.58 28.88
CA ARG A 80 49.48 0.84 29.12
C ARG A 80 49.68 2.33 29.31
N ALA A 81 50.09 2.70 30.52
CA ALA A 81 50.60 4.01 30.85
C ALA A 81 52.02 4.20 30.28
N ALA A 82 52.28 5.37 29.71
CA ALA A 82 53.58 6.02 29.61
C ALA A 82 53.37 7.53 29.59
#